data_AF-A0A1G8UXS6-F1
#
_entry.id   AF-A0A1G8UXS6-F1
#
_cell.length_a   1.000
_cell.length_b   1.000
_cell.length_c   1.000
_cell.angle_alpha   90.00
_cell.angle_beta   90.00
_cell.angle_gamma   90.00
#
_symmetry.space_group_name_H-M   'P 1'
#
loop_
_entity.id
_entity.type
_entity.pdbx_description
1 polymer ?
#
loop_
_entity_poly.entity_id
_entity_poly.type
_entity_poly.pdbx_seq_one_letter_code
_entity_poly.pdbx_strand_id
1 'polypeptide(L)'
;MTYIKVKKQYPSGRGPATLSFFKLPHFILNSLEYTSLRPVARALLCQLGGQYNGRNNGDLHLAENPMAKLGWKRDQLRKAIADLESSGLIRKTRPQTSRKAPCLYALAWQPIDAEPVKLPAKLRSQSRLQLPGDKGKKSKFTQVLKIVLSHPEYLALGKPAQALLWEVAAQYNGHNNGELLLTHAHFGPRGWTKPALKKARDELLNADWLRLTCCPLSRAGSAPLHYALSWQPLDTDVERPEPYRVRNLNR
;
A
#
# COMPACT_ATOMS: atom_id res chain seq x y z
N MET A 1 -21.75 27.34 -6.59
CA MET A 1 -20.96 26.11 -6.77
C MET A 1 -20.13 25.87 -5.53
N THR A 2 -20.52 24.88 -4.74
CA THR A 2 -20.09 24.69 -3.34
C THR A 2 -18.66 24.16 -3.28
N TYR A 3 -17.76 24.97 -2.71
CA TYR A 3 -16.41 24.59 -2.35
C TYR A 3 -16.44 23.52 -1.26
N ILE A 4 -15.99 22.30 -1.56
CA ILE A 4 -15.62 21.34 -0.53
C ILE A 4 -14.10 21.25 -0.51
N LYS A 5 -13.47 22.16 0.25
CA LYS A 5 -12.12 21.96 0.80
C LYS A 5 -12.27 21.01 1.98
N VAL A 6 -12.18 19.71 1.75
CA VAL A 6 -11.73 18.83 2.84
C VAL A 6 -10.23 19.08 2.96
N LYS A 7 -9.80 19.88 3.96
CA LYS A 7 -8.44 19.75 4.48
C LYS A 7 -8.33 18.27 4.88
N LYS A 8 -7.69 17.42 4.05
CA LYS A 8 -7.40 16.03 4.39
C LYS A 8 -6.51 16.05 5.64
N GLN A 9 -7.11 16.07 6.81
CA GLN A 9 -6.46 15.83 8.09
C GLN A 9 -6.83 14.40 8.45
N TYR A 10 -6.15 13.42 7.84
CA TYR A 10 -6.05 12.14 8.52
C TYR A 10 -5.09 12.40 9.68
N PRO A 11 -5.45 12.01 10.91
CA PRO A 11 -4.70 12.44 12.08
C PRO A 11 -3.22 12.09 11.88
N SER A 12 -2.42 13.15 11.94
CA SER A 12 -0.97 13.12 11.94
C SER A 12 -0.45 12.18 13.03
N GLY A 13 0.79 11.69 12.89
CA GLY A 13 1.40 10.66 13.75
C GLY A 13 0.98 10.65 15.23
N ARG A 14 0.80 9.43 15.77
CA ARG A 14 0.10 9.16 17.04
C ARG A 14 -1.26 9.89 17.10
N GLY A 15 -2.05 9.71 16.06
CA GLY A 15 -3.46 10.08 16.09
C GLY A 15 -4.20 9.46 17.28
N PRO A 16 -5.36 10.00 17.65
CA PRO A 16 -6.14 9.54 18.80
C PRO A 16 -6.35 8.02 18.68
N ALA A 17 -6.51 7.34 19.82
CA ALA A 17 -6.57 5.88 19.98
C ALA A 17 -7.67 5.13 19.15
N THR A 18 -8.26 5.76 18.13
CA THR A 18 -9.53 5.43 17.49
C THR A 18 -9.44 5.05 16.01
N LEU A 19 -8.32 5.25 15.30
CA LEU A 19 -8.20 4.81 13.89
C LEU A 19 -7.59 3.41 13.74
N SER A 20 -8.32 2.52 13.06
CA SER A 20 -7.84 1.18 12.72
C SER A 20 -6.92 1.22 11.50
N PHE A 21 -5.76 0.59 11.60
CA PHE A 21 -4.78 0.47 10.53
C PHE A 21 -4.26 -0.95 10.42
N PHE A 22 -3.77 -1.29 9.23
CA PHE A 22 -3.01 -2.49 8.96
C PHE A 22 -1.52 -2.17 9.04
N LYS A 23 -0.78 -2.99 9.81
CA LYS A 23 0.68 -2.90 9.92
C LYS A 23 1.29 -3.69 8.77
N LEU A 24 1.85 -2.98 7.79
CA LEU A 24 2.64 -3.61 6.73
C LEU A 24 4.13 -3.51 7.11
N PRO A 25 4.79 -4.61 7.53
CA PRO A 25 6.15 -4.53 8.03
C PRO A 25 7.16 -4.17 6.94
N HIS A 26 8.19 -3.39 7.30
CA HIS A 26 9.22 -2.98 6.34
C HIS A 26 10.05 -4.16 5.82
N PHE A 27 10.23 -5.23 6.62
CA PHE A 27 10.94 -6.42 6.14
C PHE A 27 10.17 -7.12 5.01
N ILE A 28 8.83 -7.08 5.03
CA ILE A 28 7.99 -7.57 3.92
C ILE A 28 8.13 -6.63 2.72
N LEU A 29 8.02 -5.31 2.93
CA LEU A 29 8.14 -4.33 1.85
C LEU A 29 9.50 -4.37 1.13
N ASN A 30 10.54 -4.80 1.82
CA ASN A 30 11.90 -4.91 1.29
C ASN A 30 12.26 -6.34 0.87
N SER A 31 11.34 -7.29 1.00
CA SER A 31 11.56 -8.69 0.62
C SER A 31 11.46 -8.85 -0.90
N LEU A 32 12.15 -9.86 -1.42
CA LEU A 32 12.10 -10.20 -2.85
C LEU A 32 10.68 -10.62 -3.28
N GLU A 33 9.97 -11.30 -2.38
CA GLU A 33 8.59 -11.73 -2.59
C GLU A 33 7.67 -10.53 -2.85
N TYR A 34 7.87 -9.39 -2.17
CA TYR A 34 7.07 -8.19 -2.39
C TYR A 34 7.54 -7.39 -3.61
N THR A 35 8.85 -7.17 -3.77
CA THR A 35 9.40 -6.32 -4.84
C THR A 35 9.29 -6.97 -6.22
N SER A 36 9.11 -8.29 -6.31
CA SER A 36 8.82 -9.01 -7.55
C SER A 36 7.35 -8.96 -7.96
N LEU A 37 6.43 -8.58 -7.07
CA LEU A 37 5.00 -8.49 -7.39
C LEU A 37 4.69 -7.41 -8.41
N ARG A 38 3.66 -7.63 -9.22
CA ARG A 38 3.04 -6.55 -9.99
C ARG A 38 2.42 -5.51 -9.06
N PRO A 39 2.40 -4.20 -9.41
CA PRO A 39 1.76 -3.17 -8.59
C PRO A 39 0.31 -3.50 -8.20
N VAL A 40 -0.44 -4.14 -9.11
CA VAL A 40 -1.80 -4.59 -8.82
C VAL A 40 -1.87 -5.58 -7.66
N ALA A 41 -0.95 -6.54 -7.59
CA ALA A 41 -0.88 -7.52 -6.50
C ALA A 41 -0.49 -6.86 -5.17
N ARG A 42 0.38 -5.84 -5.20
CA ARG A 42 0.72 -5.02 -4.02
C ARG A 42 -0.49 -4.26 -3.48
N ALA A 43 -1.29 -3.66 -4.35
CA ALA A 43 -2.54 -3.03 -3.96
C ALA A 43 -3.52 -4.04 -3.36
N LEU A 44 -3.59 -5.25 -3.91
CA LEU A 44 -4.44 -6.33 -3.38
C LEU A 44 -3.98 -6.76 -1.99
N LEU A 45 -2.67 -6.84 -1.75
CA LEU A 45 -2.12 -7.15 -0.43
C LEU A 45 -2.53 -6.11 0.62
N CYS A 46 -2.46 -4.83 0.27
CA CYS A 46 -2.94 -3.75 1.15
C CYS A 46 -4.45 -3.86 1.39
N GLN A 47 -5.24 -4.17 0.36
CA GLN A 47 -6.68 -4.37 0.48
C GLN A 47 -7.04 -5.55 1.39
N LEU A 48 -6.31 -6.67 1.26
CA LEU A 48 -6.46 -7.84 2.12
C LEU A 48 -6.07 -7.53 3.56
N GLY A 49 -4.96 -6.81 3.76
CA GLY A 49 -4.54 -6.30 5.07
C GLY A 49 -5.57 -5.38 5.72
N GLY A 50 -6.34 -4.62 4.93
CA GLY A 50 -7.47 -3.84 5.40
C GLY A 50 -8.56 -4.65 6.09
N GLN A 51 -8.77 -5.91 5.68
CA GLN A 51 -9.72 -6.84 6.32
C GLN A 51 -9.18 -7.41 7.63
N TYR A 52 -7.86 -7.40 7.84
CA TYR A 52 -7.24 -8.00 9.03
C TYR A 52 -7.51 -7.15 10.27
N ASN A 53 -8.13 -7.73 11.30
CA ASN A 53 -8.50 -7.07 12.54
C ASN A 53 -7.60 -7.44 13.73
N GLY A 54 -6.55 -8.24 13.49
CA GLY A 54 -5.65 -8.73 14.54
C GLY A 54 -6.04 -10.10 15.11
N ARG A 55 -7.22 -10.63 14.77
CA ARG A 55 -7.78 -11.89 15.31
C ARG A 55 -8.51 -12.73 14.26
N ASN A 56 -8.35 -12.42 12.98
CA ASN A 56 -9.03 -13.11 11.86
C ASN A 56 -8.06 -13.53 10.75
N ASN A 57 -6.77 -13.69 11.04
CA ASN A 57 -5.83 -14.18 10.05
C ASN A 57 -6.15 -15.64 9.72
N GLY A 58 -6.47 -15.90 8.45
CA GLY A 58 -6.98 -17.20 8.01
C GLY A 58 -8.47 -17.22 7.68
N ASP A 59 -9.20 -16.16 8.03
CA ASP A 59 -10.59 -15.93 7.63
C ASP A 59 -10.73 -14.72 6.69
N LEU A 60 -9.63 -14.30 6.06
CA LEU A 60 -9.63 -13.21 5.09
C LEU A 60 -10.17 -13.71 3.76
N HIS A 61 -10.95 -12.92 3.03
CA HIS A 61 -11.60 -13.38 1.81
C HIS A 61 -11.37 -12.44 0.63
N LEU A 62 -11.23 -13.04 -0.56
CA LEU A 62 -11.09 -12.32 -1.83
C LEU A 62 -12.22 -12.67 -2.81
N ALA A 63 -13.43 -12.81 -2.26
CA ALA A 63 -14.64 -13.10 -3.01
C ALA A 63 -14.95 -12.02 -4.06
N GLU A 64 -15.40 -12.43 -5.25
CA GLU A 64 -15.58 -11.52 -6.39
C GLU A 64 -16.61 -10.42 -6.10
N ASN A 65 -17.75 -10.73 -5.47
CA ASN A 65 -18.80 -9.74 -5.21
C ASN A 65 -18.37 -8.60 -4.26
N PRO A 66 -17.82 -8.87 -3.05
CA PRO A 66 -17.26 -7.81 -2.22
C PRO A 66 -16.15 -7.02 -2.90
N MET A 67 -15.26 -7.70 -3.64
CA MET A 67 -14.13 -7.04 -4.30
C MET A 67 -14.56 -6.17 -5.48
N ALA A 68 -15.62 -6.55 -6.21
CA ALA A 68 -16.21 -5.74 -7.27
C ALA A 68 -16.74 -4.40 -6.73
N LYS A 69 -17.36 -4.40 -5.54
CA LYS A 69 -17.78 -3.17 -4.84
C LYS A 69 -16.61 -2.25 -4.48
N LEU A 70 -15.40 -2.82 -4.35
CA LEU A 70 -14.14 -2.11 -4.12
C LEU A 70 -13.41 -1.76 -5.44
N GLY A 71 -14.12 -1.82 -6.57
CA GLY A 71 -13.60 -1.45 -7.89
C GLY A 71 -12.60 -2.46 -8.48
N TRP A 72 -12.63 -3.72 -8.05
CA TRP A 72 -11.79 -4.77 -8.63
C TRP A 72 -12.47 -5.44 -9.81
N LYS A 73 -11.78 -5.47 -10.95
CA LYS A 73 -12.20 -6.28 -12.11
C LYS A 73 -11.87 -7.74 -11.86
N ARG A 74 -12.75 -8.65 -12.29
CA ARG A 74 -12.63 -10.10 -12.04
C ARG A 74 -11.28 -10.67 -12.47
N ASP A 75 -10.85 -10.42 -13.71
CA ASP A 75 -9.62 -11.01 -14.24
C ASP A 75 -8.38 -10.39 -13.59
N GLN A 76 -8.45 -9.10 -13.23
CA GLN A 76 -7.39 -8.42 -12.49
C GLN A 76 -7.22 -9.00 -11.09
N LEU A 77 -8.33 -9.25 -10.39
CA LEU A 77 -8.35 -9.86 -9.07
C LEU A 77 -7.74 -11.27 -9.10
N ARG A 78 -8.19 -12.13 -10.03
CA ARG A 78 -7.67 -13.50 -10.16
C ARG A 78 -6.18 -13.55 -10.43
N LYS A 79 -5.69 -12.70 -11.34
CA LYS A 79 -4.27 -12.54 -11.65
C LYS A 79 -3.46 -12.09 -10.43
N ALA A 80 -3.98 -11.12 -9.67
CA ALA A 80 -3.32 -10.62 -8.46
C ALA A 80 -3.32 -11.65 -7.32
N ILE A 81 -4.39 -12.43 -7.16
CA ILE A 81 -4.43 -13.56 -6.20
C ILE A 81 -3.34 -14.57 -6.56
N ALA A 82 -3.23 -14.96 -7.83
CA ALA A 82 -2.24 -15.93 -8.29
C ALA A 82 -0.79 -15.48 -8.05
N ASP A 83 -0.49 -14.18 -8.24
CA ASP A 83 0.84 -13.63 -7.91
C ASP A 83 1.12 -13.70 -6.41
N LEU A 84 0.14 -13.32 -5.58
CA LEU A 84 0.31 -13.31 -4.12
C LEU A 84 0.46 -14.73 -3.58
N GLU A 85 -0.29 -15.70 -4.11
CA GLU A 85 -0.12 -17.12 -3.77
C GLU A 85 1.25 -17.64 -4.20
N SER A 86 1.66 -17.37 -5.45
CA SER A 86 2.95 -17.81 -6.00
C SER A 86 4.16 -17.21 -5.26
N SER A 87 4.05 -15.94 -4.82
CA SER A 87 5.07 -15.27 -4.01
C SER A 87 5.15 -15.79 -2.57
N GLY A 88 4.13 -16.52 -2.10
CA GLY A 88 4.03 -16.98 -0.72
C GLY A 88 3.69 -15.90 0.30
N LEU A 89 3.28 -14.70 -0.14
CA LEU A 89 2.86 -13.62 0.77
C LEU A 89 1.47 -13.83 1.36
N ILE A 90 0.62 -14.56 0.64
CA ILE A 90 -0.67 -15.03 1.14
C ILE A 90 -0.75 -16.55 1.04
N ARG A 91 -1.56 -17.14 1.90
CA ARG A 91 -1.75 -18.58 1.97
C ARG A 91 -3.23 -18.90 2.00
N LYS A 92 -3.67 -19.82 1.14
CA LYS A 92 -5.04 -20.31 1.16
C LYS A 92 -5.23 -21.22 2.38
N THR A 93 -6.08 -20.81 3.32
CA THR A 93 -6.37 -21.56 4.55
C THR A 93 -7.56 -22.49 4.36
N ARG A 94 -8.56 -22.06 3.59
CA ARG A 94 -9.72 -22.88 3.24
C ARG A 94 -9.97 -22.80 1.73
N PRO A 95 -9.95 -23.94 1.01
CA PRO A 95 -10.34 -23.96 -0.38
C PRO A 95 -11.84 -23.70 -0.53
N GLN A 96 -12.24 -23.24 -1.70
CA GLN A 96 -13.64 -23.06 -2.03
C GLN A 96 -14.38 -24.41 -1.94
N THR A 97 -15.36 -24.48 -1.03
CA THR A 97 -16.18 -25.69 -0.81
C THR A 97 -17.44 -25.73 -1.67
N SER A 98 -17.91 -24.59 -2.19
CA SER A 98 -19.06 -24.50 -3.10
C SER A 98 -19.01 -23.21 -3.92
N ARG A 99 -19.82 -23.09 -4.98
CA ARG A 99 -19.89 -21.84 -5.77
C ARG A 99 -20.23 -20.61 -4.93
N LYS A 100 -20.96 -20.79 -3.81
CA LYS A 100 -21.36 -19.71 -2.90
C LYS A 100 -20.35 -19.44 -1.79
N ALA A 101 -19.45 -20.39 -1.49
CA ALA A 101 -18.44 -20.23 -0.44
C ALA A 101 -17.15 -19.61 -1.02
N PRO A 102 -16.59 -18.54 -0.42
CA PRO A 102 -15.33 -17.98 -0.88
C PRO A 102 -14.13 -18.82 -0.42
N CYS A 103 -13.01 -18.69 -1.13
CA CYS A 103 -11.71 -19.13 -0.58
C CYS A 103 -11.32 -18.21 0.59
N LEU A 104 -10.75 -18.79 1.64
CA LEU A 104 -10.19 -18.06 2.76
C LEU A 104 -8.66 -18.04 2.69
N TYR A 105 -8.09 -16.96 3.20
CA TYR A 105 -6.69 -16.61 3.09
C TYR A 105 -6.12 -16.14 4.43
N ALA A 106 -4.82 -16.34 4.60
CA ALA A 106 -4.00 -15.80 5.66
C ALA A 106 -2.82 -15.02 5.08
N LEU A 107 -2.39 -13.99 5.81
CA LEU A 107 -1.10 -13.33 5.61
C LEU A 107 0.01 -14.27 6.11
N ALA A 108 1.02 -14.51 5.30
CA ALA A 108 2.02 -15.54 5.56
C ALA A 108 2.94 -15.27 6.76
N TRP A 109 3.06 -14.00 7.16
CA TRP A 109 3.91 -13.55 8.27
C TRP A 109 3.16 -13.33 9.59
N GLN A 110 1.87 -13.66 9.64
CA GLN A 110 1.04 -13.61 10.83
C GLN A 110 0.66 -15.04 11.24
N PRO A 111 0.50 -15.34 12.55
CA PRO A 111 -0.07 -16.60 12.98
C PRO A 111 -1.51 -16.72 12.47
N ILE A 112 -1.95 -17.94 12.17
CA ILE A 112 -3.34 -18.19 11.76
C ILE A 112 -4.20 -18.23 13.03
N ASP A 113 -5.22 -17.38 13.08
CA ASP A 113 -6.12 -17.22 14.22
C ASP A 113 -7.29 -18.23 14.19
N ALA A 114 -7.66 -18.71 13.00
CA ALA A 114 -8.78 -19.63 12.81
C ALA A 114 -8.53 -20.99 13.50
N GLU A 115 -9.57 -21.52 14.17
CA GLU A 115 -9.53 -22.83 14.81
C GLU A 115 -9.11 -23.96 13.84
N PRO A 116 -8.42 -24.99 14.35
CA PRO A 116 -7.79 -26.01 13.54
C PRO A 116 -8.84 -27.00 13.04
N VAL A 117 -9.57 -26.67 11.98
CA VAL A 117 -10.15 -27.72 11.12
C VAL A 117 -8.98 -28.38 10.42
N LYS A 118 -8.30 -29.30 11.13
CA LYS A 118 -7.17 -30.16 10.70
C LYS A 118 -6.44 -29.64 9.45
N LEU A 119 -5.85 -28.44 9.52
CA LEU A 119 -4.90 -28.02 8.49
C LEU A 119 -3.74 -29.03 8.50
N PRO A 120 -3.38 -29.63 7.35
CA PRO A 120 -2.31 -30.62 7.31
C PRO A 120 -1.02 -30.02 7.88
N ALA A 121 -0.29 -30.79 8.69
CA ALA A 121 0.89 -30.31 9.43
C ALA A 121 1.91 -29.56 8.55
N LYS A 122 2.04 -29.94 7.27
CA LYS A 122 2.88 -29.26 6.27
C LYS A 122 2.51 -27.80 6.03
N LEU A 123 1.25 -27.39 6.18
CA LEU A 123 0.87 -25.97 6.07
C LEU A 123 1.33 -25.20 7.33
N ARG A 124 1.32 -25.79 8.53
CA ARG A 124 1.66 -25.06 9.76
C ARG A 124 3.12 -24.60 9.79
N SER A 125 4.04 -25.37 9.21
CA SER A 125 5.48 -25.11 9.20
C SER A 125 5.97 -24.22 8.04
N GLN A 126 5.10 -23.81 7.11
CA GLN A 126 5.47 -23.07 5.89
C GLN A 126 5.43 -21.54 6.01
N SER A 127 5.47 -20.95 7.20
CA SER A 127 5.72 -19.51 7.34
C SER A 127 7.18 -19.20 6.99
N ARG A 128 7.46 -19.12 5.67
CA ARG A 128 8.79 -18.81 5.13
C ARG A 128 9.27 -17.41 5.52
N LEU A 129 8.33 -16.51 5.77
CA LEU A 129 8.54 -15.13 6.20
C LEU A 129 8.25 -15.02 7.70
N GLN A 130 9.22 -15.38 8.54
CA GLN A 130 9.11 -15.16 9.98
C GLN A 130 9.41 -13.69 10.30
N LEU A 131 8.71 -13.16 11.31
CA LEU A 131 9.11 -11.90 11.93
C LEU A 131 10.55 -12.06 12.47
N PRO A 132 11.42 -11.04 12.33
CA PRO A 132 12.73 -11.07 12.97
C PRO A 132 12.60 -11.46 14.44
N GLY A 133 13.41 -12.44 14.87
CA GLY A 133 13.38 -12.96 16.24
C GLY A 133 13.45 -11.82 17.26
N ASP A 134 12.48 -11.80 18.16
CA ASP A 134 12.15 -10.69 19.05
C ASP A 134 13.19 -10.56 20.18
N LYS A 135 14.39 -10.08 19.83
CA LYS A 135 15.35 -9.53 20.81
C LYS A 135 15.10 -8.03 20.96
N GLY A 136 13.89 -7.69 21.42
CA GLY A 136 13.55 -6.37 21.98
C GLY A 136 13.46 -5.18 21.03
N LYS A 137 13.65 -5.34 19.71
CA LYS A 137 13.52 -4.24 18.73
C LYS A 137 12.19 -4.33 17.98
N LYS A 138 11.31 -3.34 18.22
CA LYS A 138 10.06 -3.16 17.46
C LYS A 138 10.37 -3.04 15.96
N SER A 139 9.77 -3.90 15.14
CA SER A 139 9.93 -3.84 13.69
C SER A 139 9.29 -2.57 13.12
N LYS A 140 9.98 -1.91 12.18
CA LYS A 140 9.42 -0.76 11.45
C LYS A 140 8.28 -1.24 10.56
N PHE A 141 7.20 -0.46 10.48
CA PHE A 141 6.02 -0.77 9.69
C PHE A 141 5.41 0.48 9.08
N THR A 142 4.79 0.31 7.92
CA THR A 142 3.93 1.31 7.29
C THR A 142 2.53 1.17 7.82
N GLN A 143 1.90 2.30 8.16
CA GLN A 143 0.51 2.34 8.58
C GLN A 143 -0.39 2.45 7.36
N VAL A 144 -1.02 1.33 6.99
CA VAL A 144 -2.06 1.32 5.95
C VAL A 144 -3.40 1.61 6.63
N LEU A 145 -3.90 2.84 6.46
CA LEU A 145 -5.13 3.29 7.12
C LEU A 145 -6.35 2.61 6.49
N LYS A 146 -7.15 1.91 7.31
CA LYS A 146 -8.33 1.19 6.80
C LYS A 146 -9.40 2.12 6.24
N ILE A 147 -9.55 3.30 6.84
CA ILE A 147 -10.47 4.34 6.36
C ILE A 147 -10.13 4.81 4.94
N VAL A 148 -8.84 4.86 4.59
CA VAL A 148 -8.40 5.23 3.23
C VAL A 148 -8.77 4.13 2.24
N LEU A 149 -8.62 2.85 2.63
CA LEU A 149 -8.93 1.72 1.75
C LEU A 149 -10.42 1.63 1.34
N SER A 150 -11.33 2.15 2.17
CA SER A 150 -12.77 2.22 1.85
C SER A 150 -13.22 3.55 1.25
N HIS A 151 -12.33 4.55 1.19
CA HIS A 151 -12.70 5.89 0.73
C HIS A 151 -12.95 5.93 -0.78
N PRO A 152 -14.03 6.57 -1.27
CA PRO A 152 -14.38 6.59 -2.70
C PRO A 152 -13.27 7.17 -3.58
N GLU A 153 -12.58 8.24 -3.15
CA GLU A 153 -11.46 8.82 -3.92
C GLU A 153 -10.28 7.86 -4.04
N TYR A 154 -10.03 7.01 -3.04
CA TYR A 154 -8.98 6.01 -3.12
C TYR A 154 -9.39 4.88 -4.06
N LEU A 155 -10.65 4.45 -4.00
CA LEU A 155 -11.21 3.43 -4.88
C LEU A 155 -11.25 3.87 -6.35
N ALA A 156 -11.39 5.17 -6.61
CA ALA A 156 -11.33 5.76 -7.95
C ALA A 156 -9.93 5.68 -8.58
N LEU A 157 -8.87 5.61 -7.76
CA LEU A 157 -7.50 5.46 -8.27
C LEU A 157 -7.28 4.09 -8.94
N GLY A 158 -6.46 4.08 -9.97
CA GLY A 158 -5.90 2.88 -10.56
C GLY A 158 -5.11 2.07 -9.52
N LYS A 159 -5.19 0.74 -9.61
CA LYS A 159 -4.49 -0.15 -8.67
C LYS A 159 -2.96 0.08 -8.62
N PRO A 160 -2.26 0.45 -9.71
CA PRO A 160 -0.87 0.88 -9.61
C PRO A 160 -0.69 2.15 -8.76
N ALA A 161 -1.53 3.18 -8.94
CA ALA A 161 -1.49 4.39 -8.11
C ALA A 161 -1.75 4.08 -6.63
N GLN A 162 -2.72 3.22 -6.34
CA GLN A 162 -2.98 2.72 -4.98
C GLN A 162 -1.75 2.04 -4.36
N ALA A 163 -1.06 1.17 -5.11
CA ALA A 163 0.15 0.52 -4.63
C ALA A 163 1.30 1.51 -4.40
N LEU A 164 1.50 2.43 -5.36
CA LEU A 164 2.55 3.44 -5.27
C LEU A 164 2.35 4.33 -4.03
N LEU A 165 1.10 4.70 -3.72
CA LEU A 165 0.77 5.51 -2.57
C LEU A 165 1.31 4.93 -1.26
N TRP A 166 1.09 3.62 -1.04
CA TRP A 166 1.55 2.94 0.17
C TRP A 166 3.05 2.67 0.19
N GLU A 167 3.69 2.51 -0.98
CA GLU A 167 5.15 2.42 -1.05
C GLU A 167 5.83 3.77 -0.77
N VAL A 168 5.25 4.88 -1.23
CA VAL A 168 5.70 6.23 -0.87
C VAL A 168 5.48 6.46 0.62
N ALA A 169 4.31 6.08 1.15
CA ALA A 169 4.02 6.17 2.58
C ALA A 169 4.97 5.32 3.44
N ALA A 170 5.58 4.27 2.89
CA ALA A 170 6.58 3.48 3.60
C ALA A 170 7.93 4.19 3.78
N GLN A 171 8.22 5.21 2.97
CA GLN A 171 9.41 6.05 3.17
C GLN A 171 9.22 7.04 4.33
N TYR A 172 7.99 7.28 4.75
CA TYR A 172 7.68 8.22 5.82
C TYR A 172 8.19 7.68 7.17
N ASN A 173 9.12 8.42 7.79
CA ASN A 173 9.73 8.06 9.07
C ASN A 173 9.13 8.84 10.25
N GLY A 174 8.14 9.71 10.00
CA GLY A 174 7.51 10.58 10.99
C GLY A 174 8.01 12.02 10.99
N HIS A 175 9.10 12.32 10.28
CA HIS A 175 9.78 13.61 10.28
C HIS A 175 10.29 14.03 8.89
N ASN A 176 9.87 13.36 7.82
CA ASN A 176 10.35 13.59 6.46
C ASN A 176 9.22 13.76 5.43
N ASN A 177 8.01 14.11 5.88
CA ASN A 177 6.93 14.45 4.95
C ASN A 177 7.26 15.77 4.23
N GLY A 178 7.51 15.66 2.92
CA GLY A 178 8.04 16.74 2.10
C GLY A 178 9.42 16.45 1.51
N GLU A 179 10.03 15.32 1.86
CA GLU A 179 11.29 14.80 1.28
C GLU A 179 11.11 13.41 0.66
N LEU A 180 9.87 12.99 0.41
CA LEU A 180 9.60 11.66 -0.13
C LEU A 180 10.06 11.59 -1.59
N LEU A 181 10.73 10.51 -1.96
CA LEU A 181 11.31 10.34 -3.28
C LEU A 181 10.39 9.51 -4.17
N LEU A 182 10.26 9.90 -5.43
CA LEU A 182 9.54 9.17 -6.50
C LEU A 182 10.41 8.97 -7.75
N THR A 183 11.72 8.90 -7.56
CA THR A 183 12.66 8.69 -8.66
C THR A 183 12.67 7.23 -9.10
N HIS A 184 12.83 6.99 -10.41
CA HIS A 184 12.98 5.62 -10.93
C HIS A 184 14.24 4.93 -10.39
N ALA A 185 15.29 5.67 -10.02
CA ALA A 185 16.47 5.08 -9.39
C ALA A 185 16.11 4.33 -8.09
N HIS A 186 15.15 4.86 -7.32
CA HIS A 186 14.68 4.22 -6.09
C HIS A 186 13.67 3.09 -6.37
N PHE A 187 12.72 3.30 -7.29
CA PHE A 187 11.62 2.36 -7.53
C PHE A 187 11.94 1.26 -8.56
N GLY A 188 12.95 1.44 -9.41
CA GLY A 188 13.39 0.48 -10.42
C GLY A 188 13.81 -0.87 -9.82
N PRO A 189 14.68 -0.91 -8.79
CA PRO A 189 15.00 -2.15 -8.06
C PRO A 189 13.79 -2.81 -7.39
N ARG A 190 12.74 -2.03 -7.12
CA ARG A 190 11.46 -2.52 -6.58
C ARG A 190 10.51 -2.99 -7.67
N GLY A 191 10.97 -3.24 -8.90
CA GLY A 191 10.17 -3.80 -10.00
C GLY A 191 9.26 -2.80 -10.73
N TRP A 192 9.41 -1.50 -10.51
CA TRP A 192 8.64 -0.48 -11.24
C TRP A 192 9.28 -0.13 -12.57
N THR A 193 8.47 -0.07 -13.62
CA THR A 193 8.89 0.48 -14.91
C THR A 193 8.71 2.00 -14.92
N LYS A 194 9.61 2.73 -15.62
CA LYS A 194 9.49 4.18 -15.83
C LYS A 194 8.08 4.65 -16.24
N PRO A 195 7.41 4.07 -17.26
CA PRO A 195 6.08 4.52 -17.67
C PRO A 195 4.99 4.24 -16.63
N ALA A 196 5.04 3.08 -15.96
CA ALA A 196 4.06 2.76 -14.92
C ALA A 196 4.19 3.71 -13.71
N LEU A 197 5.43 4.03 -13.32
CA LEU A 197 5.71 4.97 -12.24
C LEU A 197 5.25 6.39 -12.60
N LYS A 198 5.56 6.88 -13.81
CA LYS A 198 5.12 8.21 -14.28
C LYS A 198 3.59 8.31 -14.27
N LYS A 199 2.90 7.33 -14.86
CA LYS A 199 1.43 7.31 -14.92
C LYS A 199 0.80 7.31 -13.53
N ALA A 200 1.28 6.44 -12.63
CA ALA A 200 0.78 6.35 -11.27
C ALA A 200 1.04 7.63 -10.46
N ARG A 201 2.23 8.23 -10.61
CA ARG A 201 2.56 9.51 -9.99
C ARG A 201 1.63 10.62 -10.47
N ASP A 202 1.48 10.78 -11.78
CA ASP A 202 0.68 11.85 -12.37
C ASP A 202 -0.80 11.72 -11.94
N GLU A 203 -1.32 10.49 -11.84
CA GLU A 203 -2.64 10.21 -11.28
C GLU A 203 -2.77 10.61 -9.80
N LEU A 204 -1.78 10.29 -8.96
CA LEU A 204 -1.78 10.66 -7.54
C LEU A 204 -1.65 12.18 -7.31
N LEU A 205 -0.94 12.89 -8.18
CA LEU A 205 -0.83 14.34 -8.17
C LEU A 205 -2.17 14.98 -8.57
N ASN A 206 -2.80 14.50 -9.65
CA ASN A 206 -4.08 15.01 -10.13
C ASN A 206 -5.23 14.78 -9.13
N ALA A 207 -5.15 13.71 -8.34
CA ALA A 207 -6.13 13.37 -7.32
C ALA A 207 -5.77 13.92 -5.91
N ASP A 208 -4.79 14.82 -5.81
CA ASP A 208 -4.35 15.46 -4.56
C ASP A 208 -4.02 14.47 -3.43
N TRP A 209 -3.48 13.30 -3.75
CA TRP A 209 -2.94 12.35 -2.75
C TRP A 209 -1.47 12.63 -2.45
N LEU A 210 -0.74 13.13 -3.45
CA LEU A 210 0.63 13.59 -3.31
C LEU A 210 0.71 15.07 -3.64
N ARG A 211 1.57 15.79 -2.92
CA ARG A 211 1.94 17.18 -3.22
C ARG A 211 3.41 17.22 -3.59
N LEU A 212 3.74 18.00 -4.60
CA LEU A 212 5.12 18.32 -4.93
C LEU A 212 5.59 19.43 -3.97
N THR A 213 6.64 19.17 -3.20
CA THR A 213 7.10 20.07 -2.14
C THR A 213 8.36 20.83 -2.53
N CYS A 214 9.29 20.18 -3.22
CA CYS A 214 10.51 20.84 -3.69
C CYS A 214 10.80 20.48 -5.15
N CYS A 215 10.96 21.53 -5.95
CA CYS A 215 11.66 21.49 -7.22
C CYS A 215 12.96 22.27 -7.01
N PRO A 216 14.11 21.62 -6.83
CA PRO A 216 15.35 22.35 -6.72
C PRO A 216 15.66 23.05 -8.06
N LEU A 217 15.54 24.38 -8.07
CA LEU A 217 16.17 25.25 -9.07
C LEU A 217 17.67 25.35 -8.74
N SER A 218 18.40 24.25 -8.81
CA SER A 218 19.87 24.30 -8.71
C SER A 218 20.46 24.64 -10.08
N ARG A 219 21.34 25.65 -10.13
CA ARG A 219 22.19 25.94 -11.30
C ARG A 219 23.19 24.81 -11.62
N ALA A 220 23.33 23.83 -10.72
CA ALA A 220 24.22 22.68 -10.84
C ALA A 220 23.38 21.38 -10.74
N GLY A 221 22.81 20.95 -11.86
CA GLY A 221 22.22 19.61 -12.01
C GLY A 221 20.84 19.39 -11.37
N SER A 222 20.06 18.53 -12.03
CA SER A 222 18.69 18.14 -11.67
C SER A 222 18.67 17.36 -10.34
N ALA A 223 18.53 18.07 -9.22
CA ALA A 223 18.28 17.42 -7.93
C ALA A 223 16.87 16.78 -7.92
N PRO A 224 16.68 15.69 -7.16
CA PRO A 224 15.46 14.90 -7.22
C PRO A 224 14.23 15.69 -6.73
N LEU A 225 13.10 15.49 -7.40
CA LEU A 225 11.82 16.05 -6.96
C LEU A 225 11.40 15.41 -5.63
N HIS A 226 11.01 16.25 -4.67
CA HIS A 226 10.47 15.80 -3.39
C HIS A 226 8.95 15.92 -3.35
N TYR A 227 8.34 14.98 -2.61
CA TYR A 227 6.90 14.87 -2.48
C TYR A 227 6.49 14.79 -1.01
N ALA A 228 5.25 15.15 -0.74
CA ALA A 228 4.58 14.97 0.54
C ALA A 228 3.25 14.23 0.35
N LEU A 229 2.88 13.45 1.36
CA LEU A 229 1.54 12.92 1.51
C LEU A 229 0.61 14.09 1.86
N SER A 230 -0.45 14.27 1.08
CA SER A 230 -1.33 15.44 1.19
C SER A 230 -2.09 15.54 2.51
N TRP A 231 -2.16 14.42 3.24
CA TRP A 231 -2.86 14.30 4.50
C TRP A 231 -2.00 14.38 5.75
N GLN A 232 -0.67 14.43 5.60
CA GLN A 232 0.25 14.69 6.71
C GLN A 232 0.67 16.18 6.66
N PRO A 233 0.92 16.81 7.81
CA PRO A 233 1.57 18.11 7.84
C PRO A 233 2.95 18.01 7.19
N LEU A 234 3.42 19.09 6.57
CA LEU A 234 4.80 19.15 6.10
C LEU A 234 5.70 19.19 7.33
N ASP A 235 6.74 18.37 7.34
CA ASP A 235 7.72 18.36 8.43
C ASP A 235 8.84 19.37 8.18
N THR A 236 8.97 19.86 6.94
CA THR A 236 10.01 20.81 6.53
C THR A 236 9.41 22.18 6.20
N ASP A 237 10.12 23.24 6.57
CA ASP A 237 9.73 24.65 6.37
C ASP A 237 9.86 25.13 4.92
N VAL A 238 9.67 24.26 3.93
CA VAL A 238 9.87 24.61 2.52
C VAL A 238 8.70 25.48 2.04
N GLU A 239 8.98 26.77 1.85
CA GLU A 239 8.06 27.73 1.24
C GLU A 239 7.55 27.24 -0.12
N ARG A 240 6.25 27.47 -0.34
CA ARG A 240 5.44 26.91 -1.42
C ARG A 240 5.64 27.68 -2.73
N PRO A 241 6.03 27.04 -3.85
CA PRO A 241 5.64 27.56 -5.16
C PRO A 241 4.14 27.28 -5.38
N GLU A 242 3.41 28.28 -5.90
CA GLU A 242 1.99 28.23 -6.32
C GLU A 242 1.60 26.85 -6.90
N PRO A 243 0.36 26.37 -6.71
CA PRO A 243 -0.06 25.04 -7.14
C PRO A 243 0.39 24.80 -8.57
N TYR A 244 1.24 23.78 -8.74
CA TYR A 244 1.79 23.37 -10.01
C TYR A 244 0.63 23.16 -11.00
N ARG A 245 0.32 24.19 -11.79
CA ARG A 245 -0.46 24.06 -13.01
C ARG A 245 0.36 23.12 -13.88
N VAL A 246 -0.17 21.95 -14.18
CA VAL A 246 0.43 20.96 -15.07
C VAL A 246 0.65 21.61 -16.44
N ARG A 247 1.76 22.32 -16.61
CA ARG A 247 2.24 22.83 -17.89
C ARG A 247 3.38 21.91 -18.32
N ASN A 248 3.00 20.90 -19.09
CA ASN A 248 3.83 20.11 -20.00
C ASN A 248 4.95 19.25 -19.35
N LEU A 249 4.59 18.03 -18.94
CA LEU A 249 5.52 16.91 -18.67
C LEU A 249 5.85 16.09 -19.94
N ASN A 250 5.87 16.73 -21.10
CA ASN A 250 6.25 16.15 -22.40
C ASN A 250 7.53 16.82 -22.94
N ARG A 251 8.60 16.78 -22.16
CA ARG A 251 9.98 16.87 -22.66
C ARG A 251 10.80 15.77 -22.02
#